data_AF-A0A2N7DFL6-F1
#
_entry.id   AF-A0A2N7DFL6-F1
#
_cell.length_a   1.000
_cell.length_b   1.000
_cell.length_c   1.000
_cell.angle_alpha   90.00
_cell.angle_beta   90.00
_cell.angle_gamma   90.00
#
_symmetry.space_group_name_H-M   'P 1'
#
loop_
_entity.id
_entity.type
_entity.pdbx_description
1 polymer ?
#
loop_
_entity_poly.entity_id
_entity_poly.type
_entity_poly.pdbx_seq_one_letter_code
_entity_poly.pdbx_strand_id
1 'polypeptide(L)'
;MAISPYRTSLNEKITPYSHKQLKQAASMKYYTMMLHEDGSYITSKHSDLINTRYGETSIKSVDIISGGLEDFYVLREDGSMIIIESS
;
A
#
# COMPACT_ATOMS: atom_id res chain seq x y z
N MET A 1 12.34 -27.55 28.65
CA MET A 1 12.29 -26.16 28.16
C MET A 1 11.15 -26.10 27.16
N ALA A 2 9.99 -25.58 27.54
CA ALA A 2 8.81 -25.55 26.67
C ALA A 2 8.83 -24.25 25.86
N ILE A 3 8.84 -24.37 24.53
CA ILE A 3 8.57 -23.25 23.62
C ILE A 3 7.11 -22.85 23.80
N SER A 4 6.89 -21.64 24.31
CA SER A 4 5.56 -21.01 24.37
C SER A 4 5.06 -20.83 22.94
N PRO A 5 3.91 -21.44 22.55
CA PRO A 5 3.31 -21.11 21.28
C PRO A 5 2.67 -19.74 21.45
N TYR A 6 3.36 -18.67 21.04
CA TYR A 6 2.72 -17.39 20.76
C TYR A 6 1.78 -17.60 19.55
N ARG A 7 0.60 -18.21 19.79
CA ARG A 7 -0.55 -18.07 18.92
C ARG A 7 -1.12 -16.67 19.21
N THR A 8 -0.51 -15.66 18.62
CA THR A 8 -1.26 -14.46 18.27
C THR A 8 -2.30 -14.92 17.26
N SER A 9 -3.55 -15.10 17.69
CA SER A 9 -4.67 -15.19 16.77
C SER A 9 -4.66 -13.90 15.96
N LEU A 10 -4.12 -13.95 14.75
CA LEU A 10 -4.31 -12.89 13.78
C LEU A 10 -5.82 -12.82 13.57
N ASN A 11 -6.46 -11.78 14.11
CA ASN A 11 -7.83 -11.44 13.73
C ASN A 11 -7.75 -10.87 12.31
N GLU A 12 -7.60 -11.75 11.32
CA GLU A 12 -7.48 -11.38 9.91
C GLU A 12 -8.83 -10.83 9.45
N LYS A 13 -8.91 -9.51 9.31
CA LYS A 13 -9.98 -8.91 8.51
C LYS A 13 -9.53 -8.95 7.06
N ILE A 14 -9.85 -10.04 6.38
CA ILE A 14 -9.63 -10.17 4.94
C ILE A 14 -10.67 -9.30 4.24
N THR A 15 -10.27 -8.12 3.77
CA THR A 15 -11.05 -7.34 2.82
C THR A 15 -10.73 -7.88 1.42
N PRO A 16 -11.61 -8.66 0.77
CA PRO A 16 -11.35 -9.15 -0.57
C PRO A 16 -11.29 -7.97 -1.55
N TYR A 17 -10.11 -7.70 -2.11
CA TYR A 17 -9.95 -6.70 -3.14
C TYR A 17 -10.30 -7.29 -4.50
N SER A 18 -11.15 -6.58 -5.24
CA SER A 18 -11.58 -6.88 -6.60
C SER A 18 -10.37 -7.00 -7.54
N HIS A 19 -10.19 -8.21 -8.11
CA HIS A 19 -9.53 -8.67 -9.36
C HIS A 19 -8.46 -7.86 -10.13
N LYS A 20 -7.94 -6.74 -9.64
CA LYS A 20 -6.79 -6.07 -10.26
C LYS A 20 -5.51 -6.66 -9.69
N GLN A 21 -4.68 -7.22 -10.56
CA GLN A 21 -3.39 -7.81 -10.16
C GLN A 21 -2.56 -6.76 -9.41
N LEU A 22 -2.13 -7.11 -8.21
CA LEU A 22 -1.25 -6.27 -7.39
C LEU A 22 0.15 -6.29 -8.01
N LYS A 23 0.67 -5.13 -8.39
CA LYS A 23 2.02 -4.97 -8.93
C LYS A 23 3.05 -4.87 -7.81
N GLN A 24 2.83 -3.95 -6.87
CA GLN A 24 3.75 -3.66 -5.76
C GLN A 24 2.98 -3.17 -4.53
N ALA A 25 3.61 -3.28 -3.36
CA ALA A 25 3.14 -2.68 -2.12
C ALA A 25 4.29 -1.94 -1.41
N ALA A 26 3.97 -0.84 -0.76
CA ALA A 26 4.88 -0.10 0.11
C ALA A 26 4.18 0.27 1.41
N SER A 27 4.89 0.18 2.52
CA SER A 27 4.36 0.55 3.83
C SER A 27 5.20 1.65 4.46
N MET A 28 4.53 2.55 5.15
CA MET A 28 5.11 3.56 6.02
C MET A 28 4.44 3.52 7.39
N LYS A 29 4.84 4.42 8.30
CA LYS A 29 4.53 4.36 9.74
C LYS A 29 3.08 4.00 10.07
N TYR A 30 2.12 4.59 9.36
CA TYR A 30 0.69 4.34 9.58
C TYR A 30 -0.09 4.02 8.32
N TYR A 31 0.56 3.89 7.17
CA TYR A 31 -0.15 3.72 5.91
C TYR A 31 0.51 2.64 5.06
N THR A 32 -0.29 1.95 4.26
CA THR A 32 0.19 1.03 3.23
C THR A 32 -0.42 1.44 1.91
N MET A 33 0.41 1.57 0.89
CA MET A 33 0.01 1.77 -0.49
C MET A 33 0.12 0.46 -1.25
N MET A 34 -0.91 0.12 -1.99
CA MET A 34 -0.92 -0.99 -2.94
C MET A 34 -1.12 -0.43 -4.34
N LEU A 35 -0.22 -0.76 -5.25
CA LEU A 35 -0.25 -0.38 -6.65
C LEU A 35 -0.70 -1.57 -7.50
N HIS A 36 -1.70 -1.36 -8.35
CA HIS A 36 -2.17 -2.33 -9.32
C HIS A 36 -1.45 -2.19 -10.66
N GLU A 37 -1.46 -3.25 -11.46
CA GLU A 37 -0.84 -3.26 -12.80
C GLU A 37 -1.40 -2.19 -13.76
N ASP A 38 -2.66 -1.79 -13.58
CA ASP A 38 -3.30 -0.74 -14.38
C ASP A 38 -2.93 0.69 -13.94
N GLY A 39 -2.03 0.81 -12.97
CA GLY A 39 -1.58 2.08 -12.41
C GLY A 39 -2.54 2.70 -11.39
N SER A 40 -3.68 2.07 -11.10
CA SER A 40 -4.51 2.48 -9.96
C SER A 40 -3.82 2.11 -8.66
N TYR A 41 -4.03 2.91 -7.62
CA TYR A 41 -3.47 2.65 -6.30
C TYR A 41 -4.51 2.91 -5.21
N ILE A 42 -4.29 2.25 -4.08
CA ILE A 42 -5.06 2.43 -2.85
C ILE A 42 -4.11 2.68 -1.70
N THR A 43 -4.52 3.56 -0.80
CA THR A 43 -3.83 3.78 0.47
C THR A 43 -4.75 3.39 1.61
N SER A 44 -4.23 2.58 2.53
CA SER A 44 -4.94 2.15 3.74
C SER A 44 -4.18 2.62 4.97
N LYS A 45 -4.91 3.20 5.93
CA LYS A 45 -4.35 3.60 7.23
C LYS A 45 -4.44 2.42 8.21
N HIS A 46 -3.38 2.17 8.96
CA HIS A 46 -3.27 1.09 9.95
C HIS A 46 -4.41 1.13 10.98
N SER A 47 -4.85 2.31 11.42
CA SER A 47 -5.96 2.42 12.38
C SER A 47 -7.32 2.06 11.80
N ASP A 48 -7.48 2.13 10.48
CA ASP A 48 -8.77 2.08 9.82
C ASP A 48 -8.66 1.34 8.47
N LEU A 49 -8.51 0.02 8.49
CA LEU A 49 -8.61 -0.83 7.29
C LEU A 49 -9.93 -0.63 6.51
N ILE A 50 -10.92 0.05 7.12
CA ILE A 50 -12.21 0.40 6.53
C ILE A 50 -12.12 1.69 5.71
N ASN A 51 -11.24 2.63 6.08
CA ASN A 51 -11.06 3.91 5.38
C ASN A 51 -9.97 3.79 4.32
N THR A 52 -10.20 2.90 3.35
CA THR A 52 -9.36 2.82 2.16
C THR A 52 -9.69 4.01 1.27
N ARG A 53 -8.70 4.84 0.98
CA ARG A 53 -8.84 5.90 -0.02
C ARG A 53 -8.32 5.39 -1.35
N TYR A 54 -9.15 5.54 -2.37
CA TYR A 54 -8.74 5.35 -3.75
C TYR A 54 -8.06 6.63 -4.20
N GLY A 55 -6.83 6.53 -4.69
CA GLY A 55 -6.26 7.62 -5.45
C GLY A 55 -7.11 7.84 -6.70
N GLU A 56 -7.66 9.04 -6.88
CA GLU A 56 -8.44 9.38 -8.07
C GLU A 56 -7.57 9.45 -9.33
N THR A 57 -6.24 9.47 -9.17
CA THR A 57 -5.28 9.57 -10.27
C THR A 57 -4.59 8.23 -10.50
N SER A 58 -4.81 7.62 -11.66
CA SER A 58 -4.00 6.47 -12.11
C SER A 58 -2.58 6.95 -12.43
N ILE A 59 -1.59 6.32 -11.82
CA ILE A 59 -0.17 6.58 -12.06
C ILE A 59 0.34 5.52 -13.03
N LYS A 60 0.51 5.90 -14.30
CA LYS A 60 1.00 5.00 -15.34
C LYS A 60 2.52 4.92 -15.36
N SER A 61 3.03 3.78 -15.80
CA SER A 61 4.47 3.52 -16.00
C SER A 61 5.25 3.71 -14.69
N VAL A 62 4.83 3.01 -13.63
CA VAL A 62 5.53 3.01 -12.34
C VAL A 62 6.55 1.90 -12.33
N ASP A 63 7.79 2.23 -12.01
CA ASP A 63 8.87 1.26 -11.82
C ASP A 63 8.96 0.82 -10.36
N ILE A 64 8.98 1.77 -9.42
CA ILE A 64 9.16 1.51 -7.98
C ILE A 64 8.26 2.42 -7.14
N ILE A 65 7.70 1.84 -6.07
CA ILE A 65 7.07 2.60 -4.98
C ILE A 65 7.85 2.43 -3.68
N SER A 66 7.97 3.51 -2.89
CA SER A 66 8.62 3.50 -1.57
C SER A 66 7.82 4.29 -0.56
N GLY A 67 7.74 3.78 0.67
CA GLY A 67 7.21 4.52 1.82
C GLY A 67 8.29 5.41 2.41
N GLY A 68 7.98 6.70 2.58
CA GLY A 68 8.76 7.65 3.34
C GLY A 68 8.35 7.68 4.82
N LEU A 69 8.59 8.82 5.46
CA LEU A 69 8.13 9.08 6.83
C LEU A 69 6.62 9.36 6.86
N GLU A 70 6.15 10.25 5.99
CA GLU A 70 4.75 10.72 5.92
C GLU A 70 4.16 10.66 4.50
N ASP A 71 4.97 10.32 3.49
CA ASP A 71 4.60 10.32 2.08
C ASP A 71 4.98 9.02 1.39
N PHE A 72 4.36 8.75 0.24
CA PHE A 72 4.85 7.74 -0.70
C PHE A 72 5.60 8.41 -1.85
N TYR A 73 6.70 7.80 -2.25
CA TYR A 73 7.46 8.17 -3.43
C TYR A 73 7.20 7.15 -4.52
N VAL A 74 6.95 7.65 -5.74
CA VAL A 74 6.71 6.82 -6.92
C VAL A 74 7.70 7.21 -8.01
N LEU A 75 8.61 6.31 -8.34
CA LEU A 75 9.51 6.45 -9.48
C LEU A 75 8.84 5.87 -10.72
N ARG A 76 8.75 6.67 -11.77
CA ARG A 76 8.22 6.27 -13.07
C ARG A 76 9.32 5.73 -13.97
N GLU A 77 8.94 4.92 -14.95
CA GLU A 77 9.84 4.33 -15.95
C GLU A 77 10.58 5.39 -16.79
N ASP A 78 10.02 6.60 -16.91
CA ASP A 78 10.65 7.75 -17.58
C ASP A 78 11.68 8.48 -16.69
N GLY A 79 11.91 8.00 -15.46
CA GLY A 79 12.83 8.59 -14.48
C GLY A 79 12.24 9.75 -13.67
N SER A 80 10.99 10.14 -13.92
CA SER A 80 10.32 11.17 -13.11
C SER A 80 9.81 10.60 -11.77
N MET A 81 9.70 11.47 -10.77
CA MET A 81 9.23 11.10 -9.44
C MET A 81 7.95 11.86 -9.08
N ILE A 82 6.97 11.15 -8.53
CA ILE A 82 5.75 11.72 -7.94
C ILE A 82 5.78 11.49 -6.44
N ILE A 83 5.35 12.50 -5.68
CA ILE A 83 5.16 12.43 -4.24
C ILE A 83 3.65 12.34 -4.00
N ILE A 84 3.22 11.32 -3.25
CA ILE A 84 1.84 11.13 -2.83
C ILE A 84 1.78 11.40 -1.33
N GLU A 85 1.21 12.54 -0.97
CA GLU A 85 1.02 12.93 0.42
C GLU A 85 -0.09 12.09 1.06
N SER A 86 0.16 11.61 2.29
CA SER A 86 -0.89 10.95 3.06
C SER A 86 -1.67 11.97 3.90
N SER A 87 -2.70 12.57 3.30
CA SER A 87 -3.66 13.45 4.01
C SER A 87 -4.68 12.67 4.85
#